data_AF-A0AAC9MTM1-F1
#
_entry.id   AF-A0AAC9MTM1-F1
#
_cell.length_a   1.000
_cell.length_b   1.000
_cell.length_c   1.000
_cell.angle_alpha   90.00
_cell.angle_beta   90.00
_cell.angle_gamma   90.00
#
_symmetry.space_group_name_H-M   'P 1'
#
loop_
_entity.id
_entity.type
_entity.pdbx_description
1 polymer ?
#
loop_
_entity_poly.entity_id
_entity_poly.type
_entity_poly.pdbx_seq_one_letter_code
_entity_poly.pdbx_strand_id
1 'polypeptide(L)'
;MRKHGWKSAVIVTHDFHLLRAMTEARRLGIEVSGAGVHETAMFRPPLVLREVIANLVKAIGYNLQMYHMEEGDNVLAGNNRILLKALIVMTLLPILAFTACARSSQSPKEIEEAVALVNGQPINKEALEKEMLRMQLMAEMRVQSGTVSIDEFLKQSGRDWSKMSPEEKRYYLRAKRQSEMTGDKNEAFNRLVREEVLYQEAVKEGYEVSIDEARRRYQEIETLSQESLKEALKDAKAKEEIERLQEVEKKFMELMGFTSPEALTEYRVQRLMRTMPISRLREKFKADWGNKHPEIRGDEFRYMVENRWEDYTNELLRQANIRIKDKDLEVIYE
;
A
#
# COMPACT_ATOMS: atom_id res chain seq x y z
N MET A 1 20.94 -16.86 15.47
CA MET A 1 21.34 -16.05 16.64
C MET A 1 21.86 -16.89 17.80
N ARG A 2 21.04 -17.68 18.50
CA ARG A 2 21.50 -18.53 19.63
C ARG A 2 22.65 -19.48 19.27
N LYS A 3 22.59 -20.14 18.11
CA LYS A 3 23.67 -20.98 17.56
C LYS A 3 25.01 -20.25 17.36
N HIS A 4 24.97 -18.92 17.21
CA HIS A 4 26.15 -18.08 16.90
C HIS A 4 26.53 -17.14 18.05
N GLY A 5 25.90 -17.26 19.24
CA GLY A 5 26.21 -16.44 20.41
C GLY A 5 25.86 -14.95 20.31
N TRP A 6 25.04 -14.56 19.32
CA TRP A 6 24.67 -13.15 19.11
C TRP A 6 23.68 -12.67 20.17
N LYS A 7 23.95 -11.51 20.76
CA LYS A 7 23.18 -10.93 21.89
C LYS A 7 22.21 -9.82 21.48
N SER A 8 22.46 -9.18 20.34
CA SER A 8 21.64 -8.09 19.81
C SER A 8 21.29 -8.28 18.34
N ALA A 9 20.16 -7.75 17.90
CA ALA A 9 19.74 -7.72 16.49
C ALA A 9 19.14 -6.37 16.12
N VAL A 10 19.33 -5.96 14.88
CA VAL A 10 18.61 -4.81 14.31
C VAL A 10 17.70 -5.34 13.21
N ILE A 11 16.42 -5.00 13.30
CA ILE A 11 15.37 -5.54 12.46
C ILE A 11 14.89 -4.45 11.50
N VAL A 12 14.85 -4.79 10.20
CA VAL A 12 14.57 -3.86 9.11
C VAL A 12 13.40 -4.37 8.31
N THR A 13 12.24 -3.76 8.50
CA THR A 13 11.02 -4.20 7.84
C THR A 13 9.93 -3.13 7.98
N HIS A 14 8.83 -3.27 7.27
CA HIS A 14 7.73 -2.29 7.27
C HIS A 14 6.80 -2.44 8.49
N ASP A 15 6.29 -1.30 8.97
CA ASP A 15 5.27 -1.09 10.02
C ASP A 15 5.05 -2.28 10.97
N PHE A 16 4.08 -3.16 10.66
CA PHE A 16 3.69 -4.28 11.53
C PHE A 16 4.72 -5.41 11.68
N HIS A 17 5.49 -5.69 10.62
CA HIS A 17 6.52 -6.73 10.69
C HIS A 17 7.63 -6.32 11.67
N LEU A 18 7.81 -5.01 11.84
CA LEU A 18 8.83 -4.46 12.70
C LEU A 18 8.46 -4.71 14.15
N LEU A 19 7.23 -4.33 14.49
CA LEU A 19 6.65 -4.58 15.82
C LEU A 19 6.66 -6.07 16.16
N ARG A 20 6.18 -6.94 15.26
CA ARG A 20 6.15 -8.38 15.50
C ARG A 20 7.53 -8.98 15.70
N ALA A 21 8.49 -8.62 14.84
CA ALA A 21 9.84 -9.15 14.92
C ALA A 21 10.59 -8.61 16.16
N MET A 22 10.34 -7.36 16.56
CA MET A 22 10.86 -6.79 17.79
C MET A 22 10.27 -7.47 19.03
N THR A 23 8.97 -7.71 19.06
CA THR A 23 8.29 -8.42 20.16
C THR A 23 8.78 -9.86 20.30
N GLU A 24 8.90 -10.59 19.20
CA GLU A 24 9.39 -11.97 19.22
C GLU A 24 10.87 -12.04 19.62
N ALA A 25 11.69 -11.09 19.17
CA ALA A 25 13.09 -11.06 19.57
C ALA A 25 13.28 -10.69 21.05
N ARG A 26 12.46 -9.76 21.59
CA ARG A 26 12.41 -9.48 23.04
C ARG A 26 11.97 -10.70 23.85
N ARG A 27 10.94 -11.44 23.40
CA ARG A 27 10.49 -12.70 24.01
C ARG A 27 11.61 -13.74 24.06
N LEU A 28 12.48 -13.75 23.05
CA LEU A 28 13.62 -14.66 22.96
C LEU A 28 14.85 -14.21 23.76
N GLY A 29 14.77 -13.07 24.47
CA GLY A 29 15.85 -12.49 25.27
C GLY A 29 16.93 -11.79 24.42
N ILE A 30 16.57 -11.34 23.23
CA ILE A 30 17.48 -10.68 22.29
C ILE A 30 17.26 -9.18 22.41
N GLU A 31 18.35 -8.44 22.60
CA GLU A 31 18.32 -6.97 22.58
C GLU A 31 18.06 -6.49 21.15
N VAL A 32 16.97 -5.76 20.92
CA VAL A 32 16.56 -5.41 19.55
C VAL A 32 16.11 -3.97 19.37
N SER A 33 16.50 -3.42 18.22
CA SER A 33 16.09 -2.11 17.72
C SER A 33 15.51 -2.25 16.31
N GLY A 34 14.56 -1.38 15.96
CA GLY A 34 13.80 -1.49 14.72
C GLY A 34 13.83 -0.24 13.85
N ALA A 35 13.89 -0.43 12.53
CA ALA A 35 13.81 0.63 11.53
C ALA A 35 12.73 0.36 10.48
N GLY A 36 11.79 1.29 10.36
CA GLY A 36 10.72 1.27 9.37
C GLY A 36 11.21 1.75 8.01
N VAL A 37 10.86 1.04 6.93
CA VAL A 37 11.39 1.34 5.59
C VAL A 37 10.33 1.80 4.59
N HIS A 38 9.05 1.62 4.89
CA HIS A 38 7.94 2.04 4.03
C HIS A 38 6.65 2.25 4.82
N GLU A 39 5.88 3.25 4.40
CA GLU A 39 4.55 3.54 4.93
C GLU A 39 3.51 2.76 4.11
N THR A 40 2.97 1.68 4.66
CA THR A 40 1.89 0.94 4.00
C THR A 40 0.74 0.75 4.98
N ALA A 41 -0.16 1.72 4.94
CA ALA A 41 -1.44 1.81 5.65
C ALA A 41 -1.36 1.99 7.19
N MET A 42 -2.01 3.07 7.67
CA MET A 42 -2.46 3.16 9.06
C MET A 42 -3.22 1.88 9.41
N PHE A 43 -2.64 1.12 10.34
CA PHE A 43 -3.21 -0.01 11.08
C PHE A 43 -4.25 -0.87 10.33
N ARG A 44 -3.80 -2.06 9.92
CA ARG A 44 -4.19 -3.41 10.40
C ARG A 44 -3.48 -4.43 9.46
N PRO A 45 -2.87 -5.53 9.95
CA PRO A 45 -1.78 -6.22 9.26
C PRO A 45 -2.23 -7.30 8.27
N PRO A 46 -1.71 -7.32 7.02
CA PRO A 46 -1.98 -8.44 6.12
C PRO A 46 -0.83 -8.74 5.13
N LEU A 47 0.41 -8.88 5.57
CA LEU A 47 1.51 -9.26 4.66
C LEU A 47 2.33 -10.49 5.08
N VAL A 48 2.12 -11.05 6.28
CA VAL A 48 2.79 -12.30 6.69
C VAL A 48 2.11 -13.57 6.15
N LEU A 49 0.89 -13.49 5.58
CA LEU A 49 0.18 -14.69 5.17
C LEU A 49 0.64 -15.24 3.79
N ARG A 50 1.22 -14.43 2.89
CA ARG A 50 1.69 -14.92 1.59
C ARG A 50 2.90 -15.85 1.70
N GLU A 51 3.84 -15.55 2.59
CA GLU A 51 5.01 -16.43 2.83
C GLU A 51 4.70 -17.61 3.75
N VAL A 52 3.74 -17.49 4.67
CA VAL A 52 3.27 -18.62 5.48
C VAL A 52 2.40 -19.57 4.65
N ILE A 53 1.52 -19.06 3.79
CA ILE A 53 0.75 -19.89 2.84
C ILE A 53 1.65 -20.50 1.76
N ALA A 54 2.65 -19.79 1.22
CA ALA A 54 3.58 -20.40 0.26
C ALA A 54 4.37 -21.57 0.88
N ASN A 55 4.71 -21.49 2.16
CA ASN A 55 5.35 -22.59 2.89
C ASN A 55 4.37 -23.72 3.28
N LEU A 56 3.09 -23.40 3.54
CA LEU A 56 2.04 -24.41 3.75
C LEU A 56 1.64 -25.13 2.46
N VAL A 57 1.55 -24.43 1.32
CA VAL A 57 1.29 -25.03 0.00
C VAL A 57 2.45 -25.91 -0.42
N LYS A 58 3.70 -25.56 -0.06
CA LYS A 58 4.87 -26.43 -0.26
C LYS A 58 4.87 -27.66 0.66
N ALA A 59 4.24 -27.56 1.84
CA ALA A 59 4.06 -28.69 2.77
C ALA A 59 2.83 -29.57 2.43
N ILE A 60 1.83 -29.02 1.74
CA ILE A 60 0.59 -29.71 1.33
C ILE A 60 0.68 -30.27 -0.11
N GLY A 61 1.58 -29.73 -0.94
CA GLY A 61 1.77 -30.12 -2.35
C GLY A 61 2.36 -31.51 -2.62
N TYR A 62 2.38 -32.42 -1.64
CA TYR A 62 2.77 -33.83 -1.82
C TYR A 62 1.61 -34.83 -1.76
N ASN A 63 0.35 -34.38 -1.69
CA ASN A 63 -0.79 -35.28 -1.84
C ASN A 63 -1.97 -34.55 -2.51
N LEU A 64 -2.07 -34.67 -3.84
CA LEU A 64 -3.28 -34.99 -4.60
C LEU A 64 -3.07 -34.65 -6.08
N GLN A 65 -2.61 -35.66 -6.80
CA GLN A 65 -2.75 -35.81 -8.24
C GLN A 65 -3.98 -36.70 -8.48
N MET A 66 -4.71 -36.46 -9.59
CA MET A 66 -5.91 -37.17 -10.09
C MET A 66 -7.25 -36.62 -9.55
N TYR A 67 -8.23 -36.15 -10.35
CA TYR A 67 -8.77 -36.69 -11.61
C TYR A 67 -9.32 -35.62 -12.58
N HIS A 68 -9.32 -35.99 -13.85
CA HIS A 68 -9.77 -35.29 -15.06
C HIS A 68 -11.31 -35.26 -15.27
N MET A 69 -11.74 -34.19 -15.96
CA MET A 69 -12.75 -34.01 -17.04
C MET A 69 -13.91 -35.00 -17.22
N GLU A 70 -15.11 -34.47 -17.50
CA GLU A 70 -15.74 -34.55 -18.84
C GLU A 70 -17.03 -33.72 -18.96
N GLU A 71 -17.14 -32.96 -20.05
CA GLU A 71 -18.34 -32.26 -20.56
C GLU A 71 -19.17 -33.21 -21.44
N GLY A 72 -20.49 -33.02 -21.46
CA GLY A 72 -21.41 -33.71 -22.36
C GLY A 72 -22.49 -32.77 -22.92
N ASP A 73 -22.46 -32.63 -24.25
CA ASP A 73 -23.34 -31.79 -25.09
C ASP A 73 -24.81 -32.25 -25.13
N ASN A 74 -25.72 -31.31 -25.40
CA ASN A 74 -27.04 -31.61 -26.00
C ASN A 74 -27.48 -30.52 -27.00
N VAL A 75 -27.50 -30.92 -28.27
CA VAL A 75 -27.81 -30.15 -29.48
C VAL A 75 -29.30 -30.28 -29.79
N LEU A 76 -30.13 -29.27 -29.44
CA LEU A 76 -31.53 -29.17 -29.95
C LEU A 76 -32.18 -27.77 -29.74
N ALA A 77 -31.41 -26.68 -29.68
CA ALA A 77 -31.94 -25.33 -29.46
C ALA A 77 -31.40 -24.26 -30.43
N GLY A 78 -31.05 -24.65 -31.67
CA GLY A 78 -30.25 -23.84 -32.61
C GLY A 78 -30.92 -22.59 -33.16
N ASN A 79 -32.18 -22.64 -33.60
CA ASN A 79 -32.71 -21.55 -34.44
C ASN A 79 -33.41 -20.41 -33.67
N ASN A 80 -34.01 -20.66 -32.51
CA ASN A 80 -34.57 -19.58 -31.67
C ASN A 80 -33.53 -18.89 -30.78
N ARG A 81 -32.38 -19.53 -30.52
CA ARG A 81 -31.28 -18.92 -29.74
C ARG A 81 -30.48 -17.88 -30.53
N ILE A 82 -30.37 -18.02 -31.85
CA ILE A 82 -29.63 -17.05 -32.69
C ILE A 82 -30.40 -15.73 -32.78
N LEU A 83 -31.72 -15.78 -32.96
CA LEU A 83 -32.61 -14.61 -32.95
C LEU A 83 -32.67 -13.93 -31.58
N LEU A 84 -32.73 -14.71 -30.49
CA LEU A 84 -32.69 -14.15 -29.13
C LEU A 84 -31.31 -13.55 -28.79
N LYS A 85 -30.21 -14.20 -29.19
CA LYS A 85 -28.86 -13.65 -29.03
C LYS A 85 -28.65 -12.39 -29.85
N ALA A 86 -29.15 -12.34 -31.09
CA ALA A 86 -29.08 -11.14 -31.92
C ALA A 86 -29.91 -9.98 -31.34
N LEU A 87 -31.09 -10.26 -30.77
CA LEU A 87 -31.94 -9.26 -30.11
C LEU A 87 -31.32 -8.75 -28.80
N ILE A 88 -30.71 -9.65 -28.00
CA ILE A 88 -29.97 -9.31 -26.78
C ILE A 88 -28.73 -8.48 -27.12
N VAL A 89 -27.98 -8.84 -28.17
CA VAL A 89 -26.80 -8.09 -28.63
C VAL A 89 -27.21 -6.70 -29.16
N MET A 90 -28.27 -6.61 -29.97
CA MET A 90 -28.79 -5.35 -30.51
C MET A 90 -29.41 -4.42 -29.46
N THR A 91 -29.89 -4.95 -28.32
CA THR A 91 -30.43 -4.15 -27.21
C THR A 91 -29.39 -3.82 -26.14
N LEU A 92 -28.39 -4.67 -25.90
CA LEU A 92 -27.29 -4.41 -24.96
C LEU A 92 -26.21 -3.48 -25.53
N LEU A 93 -25.94 -3.50 -26.84
CA LEU A 93 -24.92 -2.62 -27.45
C LEU A 93 -25.21 -1.12 -27.27
N PRO A 94 -26.46 -0.63 -27.43
CA PRO A 94 -26.80 0.76 -27.10
C PRO A 94 -26.73 1.05 -25.60
N ILE A 95 -27.14 0.12 -24.73
CA ILE A 95 -27.07 0.28 -23.27
C ILE A 95 -25.60 0.34 -22.80
N LEU A 96 -24.71 -0.45 -23.42
CA LEU A 96 -23.27 -0.41 -23.21
C LEU A 96 -22.63 0.87 -23.78
N ALA A 97 -23.13 1.40 -24.91
CA ALA A 97 -22.66 2.67 -25.48
C ALA A 97 -23.09 3.89 -24.64
N PHE A 98 -24.27 3.86 -24.01
CA PHE A 98 -24.74 4.93 -23.11
C PHE A 98 -24.19 4.82 -21.68
N THR A 99 -23.81 3.64 -21.22
CA THR A 99 -23.12 3.47 -19.92
C THR A 99 -21.60 3.67 -20.02
N ALA A 100 -21.00 3.50 -21.20
CA ALA A 100 -19.58 3.80 -21.43
C ALA A 100 -19.24 5.31 -21.38
N CYS A 101 -20.22 6.20 -21.55
CA CYS A 101 -20.06 7.65 -21.35
C CYS A 101 -20.48 8.13 -19.96
N ALA A 102 -20.91 7.23 -19.06
CA ALA A 102 -21.27 7.54 -17.68
C ALA A 102 -20.12 7.25 -16.69
N ARG A 103 -18.86 7.32 -17.15
CA ARG A 103 -17.73 7.56 -16.24
C ARG A 103 -17.87 8.99 -15.72
N SER A 104 -18.59 9.13 -14.61
CA SER A 104 -18.62 10.26 -13.67
C SER A 104 -17.96 11.53 -14.24
N SER A 105 -18.69 12.30 -15.04
CA SER A 105 -18.26 13.67 -15.35
C SER A 105 -18.22 14.43 -14.03
N GLN A 106 -17.02 14.76 -13.55
CA GLN A 106 -16.83 15.55 -12.35
C GLN A 106 -17.58 16.86 -12.46
N SER A 107 -18.20 17.27 -11.36
CA SER A 107 -19.00 18.49 -11.38
C SER A 107 -18.08 19.70 -11.68
N PRO A 108 -18.55 20.70 -12.45
CA PRO A 108 -17.79 21.93 -12.70
C PRO A 108 -17.29 22.59 -11.41
N LYS A 109 -18.06 22.44 -10.31
CA LYS A 109 -17.74 22.92 -8.98
C LYS A 109 -16.50 22.24 -8.38
N GLU A 110 -16.38 20.92 -8.49
CA GLU A 110 -15.20 20.17 -8.00
C GLU A 110 -13.93 20.58 -8.75
N ILE A 111 -14.03 20.85 -10.05
CA ILE A 111 -12.90 21.33 -10.84
C ILE A 111 -12.52 22.75 -10.41
N GLU A 112 -13.49 23.64 -10.18
CA GLU A 112 -13.25 25.02 -9.78
C GLU A 112 -12.54 25.11 -8.42
N GLU A 113 -13.01 24.36 -7.43
CA GLU A 113 -12.52 24.34 -6.04
C GLU A 113 -11.24 23.51 -5.83
N ALA A 114 -10.72 22.86 -6.88
CA ALA A 114 -9.49 22.08 -6.82
C ALA A 114 -8.25 22.96 -6.54
N VAL A 115 -7.31 22.45 -5.73
CA VAL A 115 -5.98 23.06 -5.55
C VAL A 115 -5.02 22.69 -6.68
N ALA A 116 -5.25 21.56 -7.35
CA ALA A 116 -4.55 21.16 -8.57
C ALA A 116 -5.39 20.20 -9.42
N LEU A 117 -5.00 20.04 -10.69
CA LEU A 117 -5.54 19.02 -11.60
C LEU A 117 -4.39 18.12 -12.08
N VAL A 118 -4.53 16.82 -11.99
CA VAL A 118 -3.57 15.81 -12.46
C VAL A 118 -4.23 14.99 -13.58
N ASN A 119 -3.81 15.22 -14.82
CA ASN A 119 -4.45 14.64 -16.02
C ASN A 119 -5.98 14.87 -16.05
N GLY A 120 -6.41 16.04 -15.55
CA GLY A 120 -7.81 16.42 -15.45
C GLY A 120 -8.51 15.96 -14.17
N GLN A 121 -7.89 15.13 -13.34
CA GLN A 121 -8.44 14.72 -12.04
C GLN A 121 -8.14 15.77 -10.95
N PRO A 122 -9.13 16.29 -10.23
CA PRO A 122 -8.95 17.33 -9.23
C PRO A 122 -8.40 16.77 -7.92
N ILE A 123 -7.43 17.49 -7.36
CA ILE A 123 -7.04 17.37 -5.96
C ILE A 123 -7.70 18.54 -5.25
N ASN A 124 -8.63 18.27 -4.34
CA ASN A 124 -9.41 19.29 -3.64
C ASN A 124 -8.74 19.69 -2.32
N LYS A 125 -9.09 20.88 -1.82
CA LYS A 125 -8.61 21.39 -0.54
C LYS A 125 -8.88 20.42 0.62
N GLU A 126 -10.08 19.83 0.65
CA GLU A 126 -10.45 18.85 1.68
C GLU A 126 -9.56 17.59 1.62
N ALA A 127 -9.24 17.09 0.42
CA ALA A 127 -8.35 15.93 0.27
C ALA A 127 -6.93 16.26 0.76
N LEU A 128 -6.45 17.47 0.49
CA LEU A 128 -5.15 17.96 0.96
C LEU A 128 -5.11 18.06 2.50
N GLU A 129 -6.12 18.68 3.11
CA GLU A 129 -6.22 18.81 4.58
C GLU A 129 -6.28 17.43 5.26
N LYS A 130 -7.06 16.49 4.71
CA LYS A 130 -7.14 15.11 5.19
C LYS A 130 -5.81 14.38 5.09
N GLU A 131 -5.04 14.58 4.02
CA GLU A 131 -3.72 13.95 3.88
C GLU A 131 -2.70 14.56 4.84
N MET A 132 -2.71 15.88 5.05
CA MET A 132 -1.88 16.54 6.07
C MET A 132 -2.14 15.95 7.47
N LEU A 133 -3.41 15.88 7.88
CA LEU A 133 -3.79 15.31 9.19
C LEU A 133 -3.34 13.86 9.33
N ARG A 134 -3.53 13.05 8.28
CA ARG A 134 -3.04 11.68 8.26
C ARG A 134 -1.52 11.63 8.45
N MET A 135 -0.75 12.45 7.73
CA MET A 135 0.71 12.42 7.80
C MET A 135 1.22 12.81 9.18
N GLN A 136 0.60 13.82 9.80
CA GLN A 136 0.90 14.22 11.18
C GLN A 136 0.63 13.08 12.17
N LEU A 137 -0.51 12.40 12.06
CA LEU A 137 -0.86 11.29 12.93
C LEU A 137 0.04 10.07 12.71
N MET A 138 0.47 9.83 11.46
CA MET A 138 1.48 8.81 11.17
C MET A 138 2.84 9.15 11.78
N ALA A 139 3.25 10.42 11.77
CA ALA A 139 4.47 10.85 12.46
C ALA A 139 4.36 10.62 13.98
N GLU A 140 3.21 10.96 14.59
CA GLU A 140 2.95 10.69 16.01
C GLU A 140 2.99 9.19 16.34
N MET A 141 2.40 8.35 15.49
CA MET A 141 2.47 6.88 15.64
C MET A 141 3.90 6.34 15.56
N ARG A 142 4.74 6.88 14.67
CA ARG A 142 6.16 6.47 14.58
C ARG A 142 6.91 6.78 15.87
N VAL A 143 6.66 7.94 16.45
CA VAL A 143 7.25 8.35 17.75
C VAL A 143 6.78 7.42 18.87
N GLN A 144 5.47 7.14 18.97
CA GLN A 144 4.92 6.32 20.05
C GLN A 144 5.33 4.84 19.97
N SER A 145 5.52 4.31 18.76
CA SER A 145 5.99 2.93 18.53
C SER A 145 7.50 2.75 18.77
N GLY A 146 8.22 3.83 19.09
CA GLY A 146 9.67 3.78 19.29
C GLY A 146 10.44 3.46 18.00
N THR A 147 9.89 3.82 16.84
CA THR A 147 10.58 3.71 15.56
C THR A 147 11.83 4.60 15.58
N VAL A 148 13.00 4.05 15.27
CA VAL A 148 14.24 4.83 15.23
C VAL A 148 14.41 5.54 13.90
N SER A 149 15.15 6.66 13.88
CA SER A 149 15.49 7.34 12.63
C SER A 149 16.35 6.45 11.73
N ILE A 150 16.40 6.73 10.42
CA ILE A 150 17.27 5.99 9.51
C ILE A 150 18.75 6.12 9.92
N ASP A 151 19.18 7.27 10.41
CA ASP A 151 20.57 7.45 10.88
C ASP A 151 20.87 6.55 12.10
N GLU A 152 19.95 6.52 13.07
CA GLU A 152 20.06 5.66 14.27
C GLU A 152 20.05 4.18 13.87
N PHE A 153 19.21 3.81 12.90
CA PHE A 153 19.16 2.48 12.33
C PHE A 153 20.49 2.07 11.68
N LEU A 154 21.06 2.93 10.84
CA LEU A 154 22.32 2.65 10.15
C LEU A 154 23.46 2.46 11.15
N LYS A 155 23.50 3.31 12.19
CA LYS A 155 24.45 3.20 13.29
C LYS A 155 24.32 1.86 14.03
N GLN A 156 23.10 1.49 14.43
CA GLN A 156 22.86 0.27 15.20
C GLN A 156 23.10 -1.00 14.37
N SER A 157 22.82 -0.96 13.07
CA SER A 157 23.06 -2.09 12.16
C SER A 157 24.53 -2.26 11.76
N GLY A 158 25.42 -1.38 12.24
CA GLY A 158 26.84 -1.41 11.92
C GLY A 158 27.14 -1.14 10.44
N ARG A 159 26.20 -0.53 9.71
CA ARG A 159 26.41 -0.20 8.30
C ARG A 159 27.21 1.09 8.17
N ASP A 160 28.40 0.98 7.61
CA ASP A 160 29.31 2.10 7.37
C ASP A 160 28.95 2.83 6.06
N TRP A 161 28.47 4.08 6.19
CA TRP A 161 28.10 4.93 5.05
C TRP A 161 29.20 5.05 3.99
N SER A 162 30.47 5.07 4.40
CA SER A 162 31.59 5.20 3.46
C SER A 162 31.75 3.99 2.53
N LYS A 163 31.29 2.81 2.98
CA LYS A 163 31.39 1.53 2.27
C LYS A 163 30.14 1.17 1.48
N MET A 164 29.04 1.91 1.65
CA MET A 164 27.80 1.67 0.91
C MET A 164 27.96 2.01 -0.57
N SER A 165 27.32 1.21 -1.42
CA SER A 165 27.21 1.51 -2.85
C SER A 165 26.35 2.77 -3.07
N PRO A 166 26.47 3.42 -4.25
CA PRO A 166 25.58 4.55 -4.59
C PRO A 166 24.09 4.20 -4.48
N GLU A 167 23.70 3.00 -4.90
CA GLU A 167 22.31 2.53 -4.84
C GLU A 167 21.82 2.33 -3.40
N GLU A 168 22.66 1.78 -2.53
CA GLU A 168 22.33 1.62 -1.12
C GLU A 168 22.19 2.97 -0.42
N LYS A 169 23.09 3.93 -0.70
CA LYS A 169 22.99 5.29 -0.16
C LYS A 169 21.69 5.95 -0.59
N ARG A 170 21.36 5.89 -1.88
CA ARG A 170 20.13 6.47 -2.43
C ARG A 170 18.89 5.86 -1.77
N TYR A 171 18.86 4.54 -1.60
CA TYR A 171 17.77 3.84 -0.93
C TYR A 171 17.55 4.36 0.50
N TYR A 172 18.62 4.53 1.28
CA TYR A 172 18.51 5.04 2.64
C TYR A 172 18.20 6.53 2.73
N LEU A 173 18.71 7.36 1.81
CA LEU A 173 18.31 8.77 1.74
C LEU A 173 16.81 8.92 1.46
N ARG A 174 16.28 8.11 0.55
CA ARG A 174 14.84 8.07 0.27
C ARG A 174 14.04 7.61 1.49
N ALA A 175 14.45 6.52 2.13
CA ALA A 175 13.80 6.04 3.34
C ALA A 175 13.82 7.10 4.45
N LYS A 176 14.93 7.84 4.57
CA LYS A 176 15.08 8.94 5.52
C LYS A 176 14.07 10.05 5.25
N ARG A 177 14.02 10.57 4.01
CA ARG A 177 13.03 11.58 3.59
C ARG A 177 11.61 11.15 3.94
N GLN A 178 11.23 9.92 3.59
CA GLN A 178 9.89 9.39 3.87
C GLN A 178 9.59 9.26 5.37
N SER A 179 10.58 8.85 6.17
CA SER A 179 10.42 8.70 7.62
C SER A 179 10.30 10.03 8.37
N GLU A 180 10.90 11.08 7.82
CA GLU A 180 10.98 12.42 8.41
C GLU A 180 9.83 13.34 7.98
N MET A 181 9.03 12.94 6.98
CA MET A 181 7.84 13.69 6.56
C MET A 181 6.89 13.92 7.73
N THR A 182 6.50 15.18 7.91
CA THR A 182 5.69 15.63 9.05
C THR A 182 4.25 15.96 8.66
N GLY A 183 3.95 16.01 7.36
CA GLY A 183 2.64 16.38 6.86
C GLY A 183 2.50 17.88 6.63
N ASP A 184 3.58 18.55 6.23
CA ASP A 184 3.45 19.91 5.73
C ASP A 184 2.57 19.94 4.46
N LYS A 185 2.08 21.13 4.11
CA LYS A 185 1.11 21.31 3.02
C LYS A 185 1.68 20.82 1.68
N ASN A 186 2.95 21.05 1.40
CA ASN A 186 3.55 20.69 0.11
C ASN A 186 3.94 19.20 0.07
N GLU A 187 4.36 18.62 1.20
CA GLU A 187 4.55 17.17 1.37
C GLU A 187 3.27 16.39 1.11
N ALA A 188 2.17 16.80 1.75
CA ALA A 188 0.85 16.19 1.57
C ALA A 188 0.37 16.32 0.11
N PHE A 189 0.57 17.49 -0.49
CA PHE A 189 0.28 17.73 -1.90
C PHE A 189 1.06 16.78 -2.81
N ASN A 190 2.38 16.70 -2.64
CA ASN A 190 3.23 15.82 -3.46
C ASN A 190 2.87 14.35 -3.31
N ARG A 191 2.47 13.93 -2.12
CA ARG A 191 1.96 12.58 -1.88
C ARG A 191 0.69 12.30 -2.67
N LEU A 192 -0.28 13.22 -2.66
CA LEU A 192 -1.53 13.07 -3.41
C LEU A 192 -1.29 13.07 -4.92
N VAL A 193 -0.43 13.95 -5.44
CA VAL A 193 -0.08 13.99 -6.86
C VAL A 193 0.58 12.68 -7.31
N ARG A 194 1.55 12.17 -6.53
CA ARG A 194 2.21 10.89 -6.82
C ARG A 194 1.23 9.72 -6.78
N GLU A 195 0.36 9.68 -5.77
CA GLU A 195 -0.67 8.63 -5.66
C GLU A 195 -1.63 8.69 -6.85
N GLU A 196 -2.07 9.87 -7.27
CA GLU A 196 -2.97 10.05 -8.42
C GLU A 196 -2.32 9.61 -9.74
N VAL A 197 -1.08 10.02 -10.02
CA VAL A 197 -0.36 9.62 -11.23
C VAL A 197 -0.15 8.10 -11.27
N LEU A 198 0.28 7.50 -10.16
CA LEU A 198 0.47 6.04 -10.06
C LEU A 198 -0.86 5.29 -10.16
N TYR A 199 -1.94 5.82 -9.60
CA TYR A 199 -3.27 5.21 -9.68
C TYR A 199 -3.76 5.18 -11.13
N GLN A 200 -3.65 6.30 -11.85
CA GLN A 200 -4.05 6.38 -13.26
C GLN A 200 -3.24 5.42 -14.13
N GLU A 201 -1.93 5.32 -13.90
CA GLU A 201 -1.08 4.37 -14.63
C GLU A 201 -1.46 2.92 -14.29
N ALA A 202 -1.74 2.61 -13.01
CA ALA A 202 -2.19 1.27 -12.62
C ALA A 202 -3.54 0.90 -13.25
N VAL A 203 -4.48 1.84 -13.33
CA VAL A 203 -5.78 1.62 -13.99
C VAL A 203 -5.61 1.42 -15.49
N LYS A 204 -4.72 2.18 -16.14
CA LYS A 204 -4.37 2.03 -17.55
C LYS A 204 -3.76 0.64 -17.85
N GLU A 205 -2.98 0.09 -16.92
CA GLU A 205 -2.44 -1.27 -16.96
C GLU A 205 -3.46 -2.37 -16.57
N GLY A 206 -4.71 -2.00 -16.29
CA GLY A 206 -5.79 -2.94 -16.00
C GLY A 206 -5.88 -3.42 -14.54
N TYR A 207 -5.28 -2.69 -13.60
CA TYR A 207 -5.28 -3.04 -12.16
C TYR A 207 -6.42 -2.45 -11.34
N GLU A 208 -7.43 -1.87 -12.00
CA GLU A 208 -8.60 -1.29 -11.33
C GLU A 208 -9.23 -2.27 -10.32
N VAL A 209 -9.66 -1.74 -9.17
CA VAL A 209 -10.23 -2.50 -8.06
C VAL A 209 -11.64 -1.97 -7.79
N SER A 210 -12.62 -2.86 -7.75
CA SER A 210 -14.00 -2.50 -7.41
C SER A 210 -14.15 -2.23 -5.91
N ILE A 211 -15.21 -1.50 -5.54
CA ILE A 211 -15.53 -1.25 -4.12
C ILE A 211 -15.78 -2.55 -3.34
N ASP A 212 -16.43 -3.54 -3.95
CA ASP A 212 -16.71 -4.83 -3.31
C ASP A 212 -15.42 -5.61 -3.08
N GLU A 213 -14.49 -5.58 -4.03
CA GLU A 213 -13.18 -6.18 -3.85
C GLU A 213 -12.38 -5.49 -2.74
N ALA A 214 -12.36 -4.16 -2.73
CA ALA A 214 -11.70 -3.40 -1.67
C ALA A 214 -12.34 -3.66 -0.31
N ARG A 215 -13.67 -3.72 -0.21
CA ARG A 215 -14.38 -4.02 1.03
C ARG A 215 -14.09 -5.42 1.53
N ARG A 216 -14.13 -6.43 0.66
CA ARG A 216 -13.74 -7.82 1.00
C ARG A 216 -12.30 -7.85 1.49
N ARG A 217 -11.39 -7.19 0.77
CA ARG A 217 -9.99 -7.15 1.17
C ARG A 217 -9.82 -6.46 2.51
N TYR A 218 -10.50 -5.34 2.76
CA TYR A 218 -10.47 -4.66 4.04
C TYR A 218 -10.99 -5.55 5.19
N GLN A 219 -12.07 -6.29 4.97
CA GLN A 219 -12.59 -7.25 5.95
C GLN A 219 -11.58 -8.35 6.28
N GLU A 220 -10.90 -8.92 5.27
CA GLU A 220 -9.81 -9.88 5.49
C GLU A 220 -8.69 -9.27 6.36
N ILE A 221 -8.31 -8.03 6.07
CA ILE A 221 -7.30 -7.29 6.84
C ILE A 221 -7.76 -7.10 8.29
N GLU A 222 -9.02 -6.75 8.50
CA GLU A 222 -9.62 -6.56 9.82
C GLU A 222 -9.65 -7.87 10.62
N THR A 223 -10.13 -8.96 10.03
CA THR A 223 -10.17 -10.27 10.68
C THR A 223 -8.78 -10.71 11.12
N LEU A 224 -7.78 -10.64 10.23
CA LEU A 224 -6.39 -10.99 10.53
C LEU A 224 -5.80 -10.11 11.63
N SER A 225 -6.18 -8.83 11.67
CA SER A 225 -5.76 -7.93 12.73
C SER A 225 -6.33 -8.30 14.08
N GLN A 226 -7.62 -8.63 14.14
CA GLN A 226 -8.28 -8.98 15.40
C GLN A 226 -7.68 -10.26 15.98
N GLU A 227 -7.34 -11.23 15.13
CA GLU A 227 -6.62 -12.44 15.54
C GLU A 227 -5.24 -12.12 16.11
N SER A 228 -4.47 -11.27 15.43
CA SER A 228 -3.13 -10.86 15.89
C SER A 228 -3.18 -10.08 17.21
N LEU A 229 -4.17 -9.20 17.37
CA LEU A 229 -4.38 -8.43 18.59
C LEU A 229 -4.74 -9.32 19.78
N LYS A 230 -5.60 -10.33 19.59
CA LYS A 230 -5.96 -11.29 20.66
C LYS A 230 -4.74 -11.99 21.26
N GLU A 231 -3.76 -12.34 20.43
CA GLU A 231 -2.52 -12.96 20.90
C GLU A 231 -1.61 -11.95 21.59
N ALA A 232 -1.45 -10.75 21.01
CA ALA A 232 -0.62 -9.69 21.57
C ALA A 232 -1.14 -9.18 22.93
N LEU A 233 -2.45 -9.12 23.12
CA LEU A 233 -3.08 -8.66 24.38
C LEU A 233 -2.82 -9.59 25.58
N LYS A 234 -2.24 -10.78 25.36
CA LYS A 234 -1.79 -11.66 26.44
C LYS A 234 -0.50 -11.17 27.12
N ASP A 235 0.27 -10.31 26.44
CA ASP A 235 1.46 -9.67 26.98
C ASP A 235 1.12 -8.27 27.53
N ALA A 236 1.48 -7.99 28.77
CA ALA A 236 1.11 -6.75 29.45
C ALA A 236 1.72 -5.50 28.80
N LYS A 237 2.93 -5.63 28.25
CA LYS A 237 3.63 -4.52 27.58
C LYS A 237 3.03 -4.24 26.21
N ALA A 238 2.71 -5.29 25.45
CA ALA A 238 1.99 -5.18 24.19
C ALA A 238 0.59 -4.60 24.38
N LYS A 239 -0.10 -4.96 25.47
CA LYS A 239 -1.41 -4.38 25.82
C LYS A 239 -1.33 -2.85 26.01
N GLU A 240 -0.37 -2.37 26.80
CA GLU A 240 -0.17 -0.93 27.03
C GLU A 240 0.16 -0.18 25.72
N GLU A 241 0.95 -0.81 24.84
CA GLU A 241 1.27 -0.26 23.52
C GLU A 241 0.05 -0.21 22.59
N ILE A 242 -0.79 -1.24 22.61
CA ILE A 242 -2.05 -1.28 21.84
C ILE A 242 -3.01 -0.20 22.32
N GLU A 243 -3.15 0.00 23.64
CA GLU A 243 -4.01 1.05 24.20
C GLU A 243 -3.58 2.45 23.74
N ARG A 244 -2.27 2.76 23.75
CA ARG A 244 -1.74 4.02 23.19
C ARG A 244 -2.09 4.20 21.72
N LEU A 245 -1.97 3.14 20.92
CA LEU A 245 -2.26 3.20 19.49
C LEU A 245 -3.77 3.37 19.22
N GLN A 246 -4.63 2.83 20.07
CA GLN A 246 -6.08 3.06 20.02
C GLN A 246 -6.46 4.51 20.34
N GLU A 247 -5.74 5.17 21.25
CA GLU A 247 -5.93 6.60 21.53
C GLU A 247 -5.60 7.46 20.30
N VAL A 248 -4.53 7.13 19.56
CA VAL A 248 -4.21 7.80 18.30
C VAL A 248 -5.27 7.56 17.23
N GLU A 249 -5.84 6.34 17.13
CA GLU A 249 -6.95 6.06 16.22
C GLU A 249 -8.22 6.84 16.58
N LYS A 250 -8.53 6.99 17.87
CA LYS A 250 -9.64 7.82 18.33
C LYS A 250 -9.43 9.29 17.98
N LYS A 251 -8.23 9.81 18.23
CA LYS A 251 -7.83 11.17 17.83
C LYS A 251 -7.93 11.36 16.31
N PHE A 252 -7.53 10.36 15.53
CA PHE A 252 -7.70 10.36 14.07
C PHE A 252 -9.17 10.46 13.68
N MET A 253 -10.06 9.68 14.31
CA MET A 253 -11.50 9.77 14.05
C MET A 253 -12.06 11.15 14.33
N GLU A 254 -11.72 11.72 15.48
CA GLU A 254 -12.19 13.04 15.90
C GLU A 254 -11.70 14.14 14.95
N LEU A 255 -10.40 14.18 14.63
CA LEU A 255 -9.82 15.20 13.74
C LEU A 255 -10.33 15.10 12.30
N MET A 256 -10.62 13.89 11.84
CA MET A 256 -11.14 13.66 10.49
C MET A 256 -12.68 13.82 10.41
N GLY A 257 -13.34 14.12 11.53
CA GLY A 257 -14.79 14.29 11.60
C GLY A 257 -15.58 12.99 11.42
N PHE A 258 -14.99 11.83 11.67
CA PHE A 258 -15.69 10.55 11.59
C PHE A 258 -16.58 10.36 12.82
N THR A 259 -17.89 10.25 12.57
CA THR A 259 -18.92 10.11 13.61
C THR A 259 -19.14 8.66 14.04
N SER A 260 -18.60 7.69 13.31
CA SER A 260 -18.72 6.27 13.65
C SER A 260 -17.55 5.42 13.10
N PRO A 261 -17.30 4.23 13.66
CA PRO A 261 -16.34 3.26 13.12
C PRO A 261 -16.64 2.82 11.67
N GLU A 262 -17.92 2.80 11.28
CA GLU A 262 -18.36 2.48 9.93
C GLU A 262 -17.94 3.58 8.93
N ALA A 263 -18.04 4.85 9.32
CA ALA A 263 -17.58 5.97 8.50
C ALA A 263 -16.05 5.91 8.29
N LEU A 264 -15.29 5.58 9.34
CA LEU A 264 -13.85 5.34 9.24
C LEU A 264 -13.54 4.14 8.33
N THR A 265 -14.33 3.07 8.43
CA THR A 265 -14.18 1.87 7.60
C THR A 265 -14.42 2.18 6.13
N GLU A 266 -15.49 2.90 5.80
CA GLU A 266 -15.79 3.27 4.42
C GLU A 266 -14.70 4.18 3.82
N TYR A 267 -14.19 5.14 4.60
CA TYR A 267 -13.01 5.93 4.20
C TYR A 267 -11.79 5.05 3.88
N ARG A 268 -11.51 4.04 4.73
CA ARG A 268 -10.39 3.10 4.51
C ARG A 268 -10.60 2.22 3.28
N VAL A 269 -11.83 1.77 3.02
CA VAL A 269 -12.20 1.00 1.83
C VAL A 269 -11.96 1.83 0.56
N GLN A 270 -12.42 3.08 0.53
CA GLN A 270 -12.20 3.98 -0.61
C GLN A 270 -10.72 4.24 -0.85
N ARG A 271 -9.93 4.42 0.21
CA ARG A 271 -8.47 4.54 0.08
C ARG A 271 -7.82 3.26 -0.43
N LEU A 272 -8.34 2.10 -0.02
CA LEU A 272 -7.85 0.81 -0.46
C LEU A 272 -8.11 0.58 -1.96
N MET A 273 -9.26 1.05 -2.49
CA MET A 273 -9.55 1.02 -3.93
C MET A 273 -8.49 1.77 -4.76
N ARG A 274 -7.87 2.81 -4.20
CA ARG A 274 -6.84 3.60 -4.88
C ARG A 274 -5.44 3.03 -4.71
N THR A 275 -5.12 2.53 -3.52
CA THR A 275 -3.77 2.05 -3.19
C THR A 275 -3.51 0.60 -3.60
N MET A 276 -4.55 -0.24 -3.72
CA MET A 276 -4.39 -1.62 -4.21
C MET A 276 -3.93 -1.70 -5.67
N PRO A 277 -4.50 -0.95 -6.63
CA PRO A 277 -4.00 -0.91 -8.00
C PRO A 277 -2.52 -0.53 -8.07
N ILE A 278 -2.12 0.51 -7.35
CA ILE A 278 -0.72 0.96 -7.28
C ILE A 278 0.18 -0.16 -6.75
N SER A 279 -0.28 -0.87 -5.70
CA SER A 279 0.47 -2.00 -5.15
C SER A 279 0.62 -3.14 -6.17
N ARG A 280 -0.42 -3.44 -6.96
CA ARG A 280 -0.34 -4.44 -8.04
C ARG A 280 0.65 -4.03 -9.13
N LEU A 281 0.60 -2.75 -9.54
CA LEU A 281 1.55 -2.19 -10.50
C LEU A 281 2.99 -2.32 -9.99
N ARG A 282 3.24 -1.96 -8.72
CA ARG A 282 4.57 -2.08 -8.10
C ARG A 282 5.05 -3.53 -8.04
N GLU A 283 4.18 -4.48 -7.70
CA GLU A 283 4.55 -5.90 -7.67
C GLU A 283 4.86 -6.43 -9.08
N LYS A 284 4.10 -6.03 -10.10
CA LYS A 284 4.43 -6.33 -11.50
C LYS A 284 5.78 -5.73 -11.89
N PHE A 285 5.99 -4.45 -11.59
CA PHE A 285 7.24 -3.75 -11.88
C PHE A 285 8.44 -4.49 -11.26
N LYS A 286 8.33 -4.87 -9.99
CA LYS A 286 9.35 -5.63 -9.26
C LYS A 286 9.60 -7.00 -9.88
N ALA A 287 8.55 -7.72 -10.25
CA ALA A 287 8.66 -9.03 -10.89
C ALA A 287 9.32 -8.94 -12.27
N ASP A 288 8.90 -7.99 -13.10
CA ASP A 288 9.45 -7.76 -14.44
C ASP A 288 10.94 -7.35 -14.36
N TRP A 289 11.30 -6.51 -13.38
CA TRP A 289 12.69 -6.13 -13.16
C TRP A 289 13.55 -7.32 -12.72
N GLY A 290 13.04 -8.16 -11.80
CA GLY A 290 13.75 -9.37 -11.38
C GLY A 290 13.87 -10.45 -12.45
N ASN A 291 12.90 -10.55 -13.37
CA ASN A 291 13.01 -11.42 -14.52
C ASN A 291 14.08 -10.94 -15.53
N LYS A 292 14.27 -9.62 -15.66
CA LYS A 292 15.29 -9.03 -16.53
C LYS A 292 16.70 -9.09 -15.93
N HIS A 293 16.80 -9.11 -14.60
CA HIS A 293 18.06 -9.08 -13.86
C HIS A 293 18.18 -10.24 -12.85
N PRO A 294 18.13 -11.51 -13.30
CA PRO A 294 18.16 -12.68 -12.41
C PRO A 294 19.47 -12.85 -11.62
N GLU A 295 20.54 -12.18 -12.07
CA GLU A 295 21.86 -12.11 -11.43
C GLU A 295 21.85 -11.27 -10.14
N ILE A 296 20.91 -10.33 -10.01
CA ILE A 296 20.84 -9.40 -8.89
C ILE A 296 19.91 -9.99 -7.82
N ARG A 297 20.40 -10.14 -6.58
CA ARG A 297 19.65 -10.79 -5.50
C ARG A 297 19.82 -10.09 -4.15
N GLY A 298 18.98 -10.47 -3.19
CA GLY A 298 19.10 -10.04 -1.79
C GLY A 298 18.93 -8.53 -1.61
N ASP A 299 19.76 -7.95 -0.75
CA ASP A 299 19.70 -6.52 -0.41
C ASP A 299 19.96 -5.63 -1.63
N GLU A 300 20.88 -6.02 -2.51
CA GLU A 300 21.22 -5.28 -3.72
C GLU A 300 20.02 -5.18 -4.68
N PHE A 301 19.29 -6.30 -4.86
CA PHE A 301 18.03 -6.32 -5.61
C PHE A 301 17.02 -5.32 -5.02
N ARG A 302 16.86 -5.34 -3.69
CA ARG A 302 15.94 -4.44 -2.99
C ARG A 302 16.31 -2.98 -3.21
N TYR A 303 17.58 -2.60 -3.10
CA TYR A 303 17.99 -1.21 -3.27
C TYR A 303 17.69 -0.71 -4.68
N MET A 304 18.09 -1.50 -5.70
CA MET A 304 17.86 -1.11 -7.07
C MET A 304 16.39 -1.04 -7.43
N VAL A 305 15.60 -2.08 -7.14
CA VAL A 305 14.19 -2.09 -7.57
C VAL A 305 13.40 -0.93 -6.96
N GLU A 306 13.76 -0.55 -5.74
CA GLU A 306 13.13 0.55 -5.01
C GLU A 306 13.53 1.93 -5.54
N ASN A 307 14.80 2.11 -5.88
CA ASN A 307 15.28 3.32 -6.55
C ASN A 307 14.69 3.44 -7.97
N ARG A 308 14.57 2.31 -8.69
CA ARG A 308 13.96 2.27 -10.03
C ARG A 308 12.46 2.54 -10.01
N TRP A 309 11.76 2.10 -8.96
CA TRP A 309 10.36 2.44 -8.76
C TRP A 309 10.16 3.95 -8.54
N GLU A 310 11.08 4.59 -7.81
CA GLU A 310 11.10 6.06 -7.65
C GLU A 310 11.40 6.77 -8.98
N ASP A 311 12.39 6.30 -9.74
CA ASP A 311 12.70 6.82 -11.08
C ASP A 311 11.47 6.75 -12.00
N TYR A 312 10.80 5.59 -12.03
CA TYR A 312 9.60 5.38 -12.81
C TYR A 312 8.46 6.32 -12.36
N THR A 313 8.28 6.50 -11.06
CA THR A 313 7.29 7.47 -10.53
C THR A 313 7.61 8.89 -10.98
N ASN A 314 8.87 9.31 -10.92
CA ASN A 314 9.31 10.63 -11.38
C ASN A 314 9.14 10.82 -12.89
N GLU A 315 9.35 9.78 -13.69
CA GLU A 315 9.08 9.80 -15.13
C GLU A 315 7.59 10.03 -15.40
N LEU A 316 6.71 9.29 -14.71
CA LEU A 316 5.26 9.47 -14.85
C LEU A 316 4.82 10.88 -14.42
N LEU A 317 5.39 11.43 -13.34
CA LEU A 317 5.13 12.81 -12.91
C LEU A 317 5.49 13.84 -13.99
N ARG A 318 6.60 13.63 -14.72
CA ARG A 318 7.05 14.53 -15.80
C ARG A 318 6.15 14.42 -17.04
N GLN A 319 5.56 13.26 -17.27
CA GLN A 319 4.65 13.02 -18.39
C GLN A 319 3.21 13.47 -18.09
N ALA A 320 2.84 13.58 -16.81
CA ALA A 320 1.51 13.99 -16.39
C ALA A 320 1.25 15.48 -16.68
N ASN A 321 0.03 15.79 -17.15
CA ASN A 321 -0.49 17.15 -17.25
C ASN A 321 -0.96 17.62 -15.87
N ILE A 322 -0.04 18.22 -15.11
CA ILE A 322 -0.31 18.75 -13.76
C ILE A 322 -0.51 20.26 -13.84
N ARG A 323 -1.69 20.74 -13.43
CA ARG A 323 -2.01 22.17 -13.34
C ARG A 323 -2.25 22.53 -11.88
N ILE A 324 -1.32 23.27 -11.30
CA ILE A 324 -1.41 23.73 -9.91
C ILE A 324 -2.13 25.08 -9.90
N LYS A 325 -3.14 25.22 -9.04
CA LYS A 325 -3.93 26.45 -8.88
C LYS A 325 -3.53 27.25 -7.64
N ASP A 326 -3.12 26.55 -6.60
CA ASP A 326 -2.61 27.15 -5.36
C ASP A 326 -1.13 27.55 -5.55
N LYS A 327 -0.79 28.81 -5.27
CA LYS A 327 0.56 29.36 -5.51
C LYS A 327 1.60 28.88 -4.50
N ASP A 328 1.16 28.32 -3.38
CA ASP A 328 2.05 27.82 -2.32
C ASP A 328 2.44 26.35 -2.53
N LEU A 329 2.01 25.74 -3.65
CA LEU A 329 2.22 24.34 -3.96
C LEU A 329 3.14 24.17 -5.17
N GLU A 330 4.01 23.19 -5.11
CA GLU A 330 4.87 22.79 -6.23
C GLU A 330 5.09 21.28 -6.25
N VAL A 331 5.25 20.73 -7.45
CA VAL A 331 5.60 19.32 -7.62
C VAL A 331 7.10 19.14 -7.47
N ILE A 332 7.51 18.30 -6.52
CA ILE A 332 8.89 17.92 -6.24
C ILE A 332 9.21 16.62 -6.97
N TYR A 333 10.19 16.72 -7.87
CA TYR A 333 10.81 15.58 -8.53
C TYR A 333 12.06 15.17 -7.74
N GLU A 334 12.13 13.90 -7.33
CA GLU A 334 13.24 13.40 -6.48
C GLU A 334 14.47 12.91 -7.25
#